data_AF-A0A0J7JUB5-F1
#
_entry.id   AF-A0A0J7JUB5-F1
#
_cell.length_a   1.000
_cell.length_b   1.000
_cell.length_c   1.000
_cell.angle_alpha   90.00
_cell.angle_beta   90.00
_cell.angle_gamma   90.00
#
_symmetry.space_group_name_H-M   'P 1'
#
loop_
_entity.id
_entity.type
_entity.pdbx_description
1 polymer ?
#
loop_
_entity_poly.entity_id
_entity_poly.type
_entity_poly.pdbx_seq_one_letter_code
_entity_poly.pdbx_strand_id
1 'polypeptide(L)'
;MGSLPRARVTPSRPFQYTGVNFAGPIWLRTFKSRSHKAYKAYVSVFVCFSSQAVHLDVVSDYSSDAFLAAFRRFIARRGVCQAIYSDCGINFVGADSQLKALFREVSNDTQRIIGRLADDGIRWHFNPPAAPHFGGLWEAAVKALKHHLQRVIGETTHLRVDGDLPRRGRGLPEFTPPAGPDGRP
;
A
#
# COMPACT_ATOMS: atom_id res chain seq x y z
N MET A 1 -18.18 24.04 2.90
CA MET A 1 -17.00 23.36 2.32
C MET A 1 -15.85 23.52 3.32
N GLY A 2 -15.20 22.42 3.73
CA GLY A 2 -14.07 22.50 4.67
C GLY A 2 -12.82 23.04 3.97
N SER A 3 -12.02 23.83 4.69
CA SER A 3 -10.75 24.37 4.19
C SER A 3 -9.78 23.22 3.86
N LEU A 4 -9.22 23.23 2.66
CA LEU A 4 -8.21 22.26 2.25
C LEU A 4 -6.87 22.53 2.98
N PRO A 5 -6.07 21.50 3.26
CA PRO A 5 -4.75 21.69 3.85
C PRO A 5 -3.88 22.58 2.96
N ARG A 6 -3.11 23.50 3.56
CA ARG A 6 -2.21 24.40 2.82
C ARG A 6 -1.27 23.65 1.85
N ALA A 7 -0.83 22.45 2.25
CA ALA A 7 0.00 21.57 1.44
C ALA A 7 -0.66 21.08 0.13
N ARG A 8 -2.00 21.13 0.02
CA ARG A 8 -2.74 20.81 -1.22
C ARG A 8 -2.92 21.99 -2.16
N VAL A 9 -2.92 23.21 -1.62
CA VAL A 9 -3.24 24.43 -2.39
C VAL A 9 -2.01 25.28 -2.71
N THR A 10 -0.88 25.00 -2.04
CA THR A 10 0.38 25.70 -2.28
C THR A 10 1.20 24.95 -3.32
N PRO A 11 1.58 25.59 -4.44
CA PRO A 11 2.50 25.00 -5.41
C PRO A 11 3.80 24.54 -4.73
N SER A 12 4.23 23.34 -5.07
CA SER A 12 5.42 22.71 -4.49
C SER A 12 6.02 21.73 -5.50
N ARG A 13 7.30 21.37 -5.33
CA ARG A 13 7.93 20.39 -6.22
C ARG A 13 7.15 19.06 -6.17
N PRO A 14 7.13 18.29 -7.27
CA PRO A 14 6.47 16.99 -7.27
C PRO A 14 6.92 16.13 -6.09
N PHE A 15 5.96 15.45 -5.46
CA PHE A 15 6.14 14.57 -4.29
C PHE A 15 6.75 15.22 -3.04
N GLN A 16 6.82 16.56 -2.94
CA GLN A 16 7.24 17.24 -1.71
C GLN A 16 6.31 16.93 -0.54
N TYR A 17 5.00 16.98 -0.78
CA TYR A 17 3.95 16.55 0.13
C TYR A 17 3.23 15.36 -0.50
N THR A 18 3.25 14.23 0.19
CA THR A 18 2.77 12.96 -0.36
C THR A 18 1.78 12.31 0.60
N GLY A 19 0.61 11.96 0.10
CA GLY A 19 -0.34 11.07 0.80
C GLY A 19 -0.03 9.62 0.50
N VAL A 20 -0.14 8.73 1.49
CA VAL A 20 0.13 7.31 1.35
C VAL A 20 -1.05 6.48 1.82
N ASN A 21 -1.34 5.42 1.09
CA ASN A 21 -2.28 4.39 1.50
C ASN A 21 -1.88 3.05 0.88
N PHE A 22 -2.41 1.96 1.44
CA PHE A 22 -2.36 0.67 0.78
C PHE A 22 -3.65 0.40 0.00
N ALA A 23 -3.49 -0.22 -1.16
CA ALA A 23 -4.56 -0.89 -1.87
C ALA A 23 -4.35 -2.39 -1.75
N GLY A 24 -5.38 -3.12 -1.33
CA GLY A 24 -5.31 -4.57 -1.39
C GLY A 24 -6.47 -5.29 -0.74
N PRO A 25 -6.30 -6.62 -0.56
CA PRO A 25 -5.23 -7.41 -1.19
C PRO A 25 -5.42 -7.60 -2.70
N ILE A 26 -4.29 -7.84 -3.36
CA ILE A 26 -4.20 -8.32 -4.73
C ILE A 26 -3.53 -9.70 -4.76
N TRP A 27 -3.98 -10.58 -5.66
CA TRP A 27 -3.43 -11.94 -5.79
C TRP A 27 -2.43 -12.03 -6.93
N LEU A 28 -1.14 -12.13 -6.64
CA LEU A 28 -0.07 -12.23 -7.64
C LEU A 28 0.27 -13.67 -8.01
N ARG A 29 0.66 -13.89 -9.27
CA ARG A 29 1.29 -15.14 -9.74
C ARG A 29 2.61 -14.83 -10.42
N THR A 30 3.68 -15.48 -10.00
CA THR A 30 5.03 -15.29 -10.58
C THR A 30 5.15 -15.87 -12.00
N PHE A 31 4.39 -16.93 -12.32
CA PHE A 31 4.46 -17.60 -13.63
C PHE A 31 3.08 -18.02 -14.14
N LYS A 32 2.94 -18.06 -15.47
CA LYS A 32 1.78 -18.63 -16.19
C LYS A 32 1.85 -20.16 -16.21
N SER A 33 1.78 -20.79 -15.04
CA SER A 33 1.68 -22.25 -14.95
C SER A 33 0.62 -22.64 -13.92
N ARG A 34 -0.11 -23.73 -14.20
CA ARG A 34 -1.18 -24.24 -13.33
C ARG A 34 -0.67 -24.68 -11.95
N SER A 35 0.62 -24.96 -11.81
CA SER A 35 1.23 -25.37 -10.54
C SER A 35 1.66 -24.21 -9.63
N HIS A 36 1.78 -22.98 -10.13
CA HIS A 36 2.19 -21.85 -9.30
C HIS A 36 1.00 -21.25 -8.56
N LYS A 37 1.02 -21.40 -7.23
CA LYS A 37 0.01 -20.82 -6.33
C LYS A 37 0.11 -19.29 -6.37
N ALA A 38 -1.05 -18.64 -6.40
CA ALA A 38 -1.12 -17.20 -6.23
C ALA A 38 -0.78 -16.85 -4.77
N TYR A 39 -0.05 -15.76 -4.57
CA TYR A 39 0.23 -15.24 -3.24
C TYR A 39 -0.41 -13.86 -3.07
N LYS A 40 -0.74 -13.56 -1.82
CA LYS A 40 -1.34 -12.30 -1.42
C LYS A 40 -0.27 -11.21 -1.45
N ALA A 41 -0.63 -10.07 -2.00
CA ALA A 41 0.21 -8.88 -2.05
C ALA A 41 -0.66 -7.64 -1.89
N TYR A 42 0.00 -6.50 -1.71
CA TYR A 42 -0.64 -5.20 -1.60
C TYR A 42 0.09 -4.20 -2.50
N VAL A 43 -0.54 -3.06 -2.74
CA VAL A 43 0.07 -1.96 -3.48
C VAL A 43 0.17 -0.77 -2.54
N SER A 44 1.39 -0.28 -2.31
CA SER A 44 1.61 1.05 -1.72
C SER A 44 1.29 2.11 -2.76
N VAL A 45 0.35 2.98 -2.43
CA VAL A 45 -0.12 4.08 -3.29
C VAL A 45 0.38 5.38 -2.71
N PHE A 46 1.28 6.05 -3.42
CA PHE A 46 1.82 7.37 -3.08
C PHE A 46 1.19 8.42 -3.99
N VAL A 47 0.59 9.46 -3.43
CA VAL A 47 -0.09 10.51 -4.19
C VAL A 47 0.53 11.87 -3.89
N CYS A 48 0.99 12.53 -4.94
CA CYS A 48 1.52 13.88 -4.84
C CYS A 48 0.39 14.91 -4.64
N PHE A 49 0.53 15.79 -3.65
CA PHE A 49 -0.49 16.81 -3.40
C PHE A 49 -0.49 17.95 -4.42
N SER A 50 0.66 18.31 -5.00
CA SER A 50 0.73 19.44 -5.95
C SER A 50 0.25 19.11 -7.35
N SER A 51 0.47 17.87 -7.81
CA SER A 51 0.18 17.44 -9.19
C SER A 51 -0.87 16.34 -9.30
N GLN A 52 -1.30 15.76 -8.17
CA GLN A 52 -2.14 14.55 -8.13
C GLN A 52 -1.50 13.32 -8.81
N ALA A 53 -0.22 13.37 -9.16
CA ALA A 53 0.51 12.24 -9.73
C ALA A 53 0.58 11.09 -8.72
N VAL A 54 0.38 9.87 -9.21
CA VAL A 54 0.38 8.65 -8.40
C VAL A 54 1.64 7.83 -8.70
N HIS A 55 2.33 7.38 -7.66
CA HIS A 55 3.36 6.36 -7.73
C HIS A 55 2.85 5.10 -7.04
N LEU A 56 2.97 3.97 -7.74
CA LEU A 56 2.49 2.68 -7.28
C LEU A 56 3.70 1.76 -7.08
N ASP A 57 3.71 1.05 -5.96
CA ASP A 57 4.71 0.04 -5.70
C ASP A 57 4.08 -1.20 -5.08
N VAL A 58 4.49 -2.38 -5.54
CA VAL A 58 3.94 -3.65 -5.08
C VAL A 58 4.73 -4.11 -3.86
N VAL A 59 4.01 -4.58 -2.85
CA VAL A 59 4.59 -5.11 -1.60
C VAL A 59 4.05 -6.51 -1.29
N SER A 60 4.85 -7.28 -0.56
CA SER A 60 4.51 -8.65 -0.16
C SER A 60 3.39 -8.72 0.87
N ASP A 61 3.31 -7.75 1.76
CA ASP A 61 2.44 -7.79 2.93
C ASP A 61 2.09 -6.37 3.42
N TYR A 62 1.32 -6.31 4.52
CA TYR A 62 0.83 -5.07 5.12
C TYR A 62 1.70 -4.58 6.28
N SER A 63 2.95 -5.03 6.40
CA SER A 63 3.84 -4.66 7.51
C SER A 63 4.50 -3.28 7.31
N SER A 64 5.00 -2.73 8.41
CA SER A 64 5.83 -1.51 8.41
C SER A 64 7.10 -1.69 7.57
N ASP A 65 7.73 -2.87 7.63
CA ASP A 65 9.00 -3.14 6.93
C ASP A 65 8.78 -3.20 5.42
N ALA A 66 7.69 -3.85 4.99
CA ALA A 66 7.29 -3.86 3.59
C ALA A 66 6.98 -2.45 3.07
N PHE A 67 6.30 -1.62 3.88
CA PHE A 67 6.11 -0.20 3.56
C PHE A 67 7.44 0.54 3.43
N LEU A 68 8.36 0.41 4.38
CA LEU A 68 9.64 1.11 4.37
C LEU A 68 10.49 0.71 3.16
N ALA A 69 10.47 -0.56 2.77
CA ALA A 69 11.10 -1.02 1.54
C ALA A 69 10.50 -0.32 0.31
N ALA A 70 9.17 -0.19 0.24
CA ALA A 70 8.49 0.55 -0.82
C ALA A 70 8.83 2.03 -0.81
N PHE A 71 8.87 2.62 0.39
CA PHE A 71 9.21 4.02 0.58
C PHE A 71 10.64 4.33 0.14
N ARG A 72 11.61 3.45 0.43
CA ARG A 72 12.99 3.55 -0.09
C ARG A 72 13.02 3.58 -1.63
N ARG A 73 12.26 2.69 -2.29
CA ARG A 73 12.17 2.68 -3.76
C ARG A 73 11.45 3.92 -4.32
N PHE A 74 10.48 4.45 -3.59
CA PHE A 74 9.80 5.69 -3.93
C PHE A 74 10.74 6.88 -3.87
N ILE A 75 11.46 7.11 -2.76
CA ILE A 75 12.39 8.25 -2.63
C ILE A 75 13.56 8.15 -3.61
N ALA A 76 14.03 6.95 -3.92
CA ALA A 76 15.07 6.75 -4.93
C ALA A 76 14.62 7.18 -6.34
N ARG A 77 13.32 7.03 -6.65
CA ARG A 77 12.75 7.37 -7.96
C ARG A 77 12.15 8.78 -8.05
N ARG A 78 11.61 9.30 -6.95
CA ARG A 78 10.85 10.58 -6.91
C ARG A 78 11.55 11.68 -6.12
N GLY A 79 12.67 11.35 -5.47
CA GLY A 79 13.35 12.23 -4.52
C GLY A 79 12.72 12.13 -3.13
N VAL A 80 13.46 12.61 -2.13
CA VAL A 80 13.00 12.62 -0.73
C VAL A 80 11.83 13.59 -0.59
N CYS A 81 10.76 13.20 0.10
CA CYS A 81 9.63 14.07 0.41
C CYS A 81 9.92 14.90 1.67
N GLN A 82 9.23 16.04 1.82
CA GLN A 82 9.31 16.85 3.04
C GLN A 82 8.28 16.37 4.08
N ALA A 83 7.10 15.95 3.63
CA ALA A 83 6.08 15.41 4.53
C ALA A 83 5.27 14.27 3.91
N ILE A 84 4.89 13.32 4.75
CA ILE A 84 4.03 12.17 4.45
C ILE A 84 2.72 12.32 5.23
N TYR A 85 1.61 12.00 4.57
CA TYR A 85 0.27 11.97 5.17
C TYR A 85 -0.31 10.57 5.06
N SER A 86 -0.78 9.99 6.16
CA SER A 86 -1.40 8.65 6.18
C SER A 86 -2.58 8.57 7.17
N ASP A 87 -3.33 7.48 7.12
CA ASP A 87 -4.17 7.08 8.25
C ASP A 87 -3.31 6.54 9.43
N CYS A 88 -3.96 6.34 10.58
CA CYS A 88 -3.34 5.80 11.79
C CYS A 88 -3.18 4.26 11.76
N GLY A 89 -3.08 3.65 10.59
CA GLY A 89 -2.80 2.22 10.46
C GLY A 89 -1.52 1.83 11.18
N ILE A 90 -1.54 0.68 11.87
CA ILE A 90 -0.43 0.18 12.71
C ILE A 90 0.88 0.08 11.91
N ASN A 91 0.77 -0.30 10.63
CA ASN A 91 1.86 -0.35 9.67
C ASN A 91 2.51 1.02 9.42
N PHE A 92 1.74 2.09 9.30
CA PHE A 92 2.25 3.44 9.11
C PHE A 92 2.80 4.04 10.41
N VAL A 93 2.12 3.80 11.54
CA VAL A 93 2.61 4.19 12.87
C VAL A 93 3.95 3.50 13.18
N GLY A 94 4.05 2.20 12.89
CA GLY A 94 5.30 1.46 13.03
C GLY A 94 6.39 1.96 12.10
N ALA A 95 6.07 2.27 10.84
CA ALA A 95 7.02 2.83 9.89
C ALA A 95 7.57 4.20 10.30
N ASP A 96 6.72 5.10 10.79
CA ASP A 96 7.13 6.40 11.34
C ASP A 96 8.09 6.22 12.54
N SER A 97 7.75 5.32 13.46
CA SER A 97 8.60 5.00 14.61
C SER A 97 9.99 4.49 14.19
N GLN A 98 10.03 3.52 13.27
CA GLN A 98 11.29 2.98 12.74
C GLN A 98 12.10 4.04 11.99
N LEU A 99 11.45 4.89 11.19
CA LEU A 99 12.11 5.96 10.46
C LEU A 99 12.76 6.97 11.41
N LYS A 100 12.05 7.35 12.48
CA LYS A 100 12.58 8.20 13.55
C LYS A 100 13.75 7.56 14.29
N ALA A 101 13.71 6.25 14.56
CA ALA A 101 14.82 5.53 15.16
C ALA A 101 16.06 5.56 14.26
N LEU A 102 15.91 5.25 12.97
CA LEU A 102 17.00 5.31 12.00
C LEU A 102 17.63 6.71 11.93
N PHE A 103 16.82 7.77 11.94
CA PHE A 103 17.35 9.14 11.95
C PHE A 103 18.12 9.49 13.22
N ARG A 104 17.86 8.85 14.37
CA ARG A 104 18.59 9.09 15.62
C ARG A 104 19.93 8.35 15.67
N GLU A 105 20.04 7.21 14.98
CA GLU A 105 21.23 6.35 15.00
C GLU A 105 22.33 6.80 14.01
N VAL A 106 22.00 7.64 13.03
CA VAL A 106 22.97 8.13 12.05
C VAL A 106 23.94 9.14 12.70
N SER A 107 25.25 8.91 12.56
CA SER A 107 26.34 9.67 13.19
C SER A 107 26.34 11.16 12.83
N ASN A 108 26.77 12.03 13.76
CA ASN A 108 26.80 13.50 13.60
C ASN A 108 27.49 14.00 12.31
N ASP A 109 28.48 13.29 11.79
CA ASP A 109 29.17 13.64 10.54
C ASP A 109 28.34 13.27 9.30
N THR A 110 27.64 12.14 9.35
CA THR A 110 26.67 11.75 8.32
C THR A 110 25.43 12.64 8.38
N GLN A 111 25.02 13.07 9.58
CA GLN A 111 23.97 14.07 9.80
C GLN A 111 24.31 15.43 9.19
N ARG A 112 25.59 15.79 9.01
CA ARG A 112 25.98 17.03 8.31
C ARG A 112 25.84 16.92 6.79
N ILE A 113 26.18 15.77 6.21
CA ILE A 113 26.03 15.50 4.77
C ILE A 113 24.55 15.31 4.41
N ILE A 114 23.84 14.59 5.27
CA ILE A 114 22.38 14.49 5.27
C ILE A 114 21.77 15.77 5.85
N GLY A 115 22.53 16.76 6.33
CA GLY A 115 22.04 17.94 7.08
C GLY A 115 21.02 18.78 6.35
N ARG A 116 21.15 18.88 5.02
CA ARG A 116 20.12 19.51 4.17
C ARG A 116 18.80 18.72 4.07
N LEU A 117 18.84 17.43 4.40
CA LEU A 117 17.71 16.51 4.62
C LEU A 117 17.34 16.36 6.11
N ALA A 118 18.27 16.61 7.04
CA ALA A 118 18.16 16.33 8.48
C ALA A 118 17.62 17.51 9.31
N ASP A 119 17.73 18.75 8.83
CA ASP A 119 17.22 19.91 9.58
C ASP A 119 15.69 19.90 9.77
N ASP A 120 14.95 19.08 9.02
CA ASP A 120 13.49 18.93 9.14
C ASP A 120 12.98 17.48 9.27
N GLY A 121 13.81 16.48 8.94
CA GLY A 121 13.37 15.09 8.74
C GLY A 121 12.20 14.96 7.73
N ILE A 122 11.75 13.73 7.47
CA ILE A 122 10.45 13.55 6.82
C ILE A 122 9.38 13.73 7.89
N ARG A 123 8.57 14.79 7.80
CA ARG A 123 7.48 15.01 8.74
C ARG A 123 6.32 14.06 8.44
N TRP A 124 5.98 13.22 9.41
CA TRP A 124 4.81 12.36 9.30
C TRP A 124 3.58 13.01 9.91
N HIS A 125 2.49 13.05 9.15
CA HIS A 125 1.20 13.54 9.59
C HIS A 125 0.16 12.43 9.53
N PHE A 126 -0.41 12.10 10.67
CA PHE A 126 -1.52 11.16 10.76
C PHE A 126 -2.85 11.90 10.72
N ASN A 127 -3.81 11.35 9.97
CA ASN A 127 -5.15 11.91 9.94
C ASN A 127 -5.81 11.81 11.34
N PRO A 128 -6.43 12.88 11.83
CA PRO A 128 -7.27 12.80 13.02
C PRO A 128 -8.38 11.75 12.82
N PRO A 129 -8.75 10.96 13.86
CA PRO A 129 -9.80 9.94 13.76
C PRO A 129 -11.14 10.46 13.22
N ALA A 130 -11.43 11.75 13.41
CA ALA A 130 -12.67 12.41 13.01
C ALA A 130 -12.57 13.20 11.69
N ALA A 131 -11.48 13.09 10.93
CA ALA A 131 -11.24 13.93 9.75
C ALA A 131 -10.98 13.12 8.45
N PRO A 132 -11.92 12.27 8.01
CA PRO A 132 -11.77 11.43 6.81
C PRO A 132 -11.62 12.25 5.50
N HIS A 133 -12.03 13.52 5.49
CA HIS A 133 -11.86 14.42 4.34
C HIS A 133 -10.38 14.67 3.97
N PHE A 134 -9.45 14.52 4.93
CA PHE A 134 -8.01 14.57 4.62
C PHE A 134 -7.58 13.39 3.75
N GLY A 135 -8.29 12.26 3.80
CA GLY A 135 -8.00 11.03 3.05
C GLY A 135 -8.44 10.99 1.60
N GLY A 136 -9.37 11.88 1.20
CA GLY A 136 -10.07 11.75 -0.08
C GLY A 136 -9.19 11.68 -1.33
N LEU A 137 -7.99 12.30 -1.33
CA LEU A 137 -7.11 12.30 -2.50
C LEU A 137 -6.48 10.93 -2.76
N TRP A 138 -5.92 10.30 -1.72
CA TRP A 138 -5.33 8.97 -1.87
C TRP A 138 -6.38 7.86 -1.86
N GLU A 139 -7.53 8.05 -1.19
CA GLU A 139 -8.68 7.15 -1.33
C GLU A 139 -9.22 7.13 -2.77
N ALA A 140 -9.33 8.31 -3.42
CA ALA A 140 -9.71 8.39 -4.82
C ALA A 140 -8.68 7.67 -5.72
N ALA A 141 -7.38 7.83 -5.45
CA ALA A 141 -6.34 7.11 -6.19
C ALA A 141 -6.41 5.60 -5.99
N VAL A 142 -6.65 5.12 -4.76
CA VAL A 142 -6.86 3.69 -4.46
C VAL A 142 -8.09 3.17 -5.21
N LYS A 143 -9.20 3.92 -5.21
CA LYS A 143 -10.42 3.54 -5.94
C LYS A 143 -10.17 3.46 -7.45
N ALA A 144 -9.50 4.46 -8.03
CA ALA A 144 -9.13 4.48 -9.44
C ALA A 144 -8.21 3.30 -9.80
N LEU A 145 -7.21 3.02 -8.95
CA LEU A 145 -6.31 1.88 -9.11
C LEU A 145 -7.09 0.56 -9.17
N LYS A 146 -7.93 0.28 -8.17
CA LYS A 146 -8.73 -0.96 -8.11
C LYS A 146 -9.59 -1.12 -9.37
N HIS A 147 -10.28 -0.05 -9.74
CA HIS A 147 -11.14 -0.02 -10.92
C HIS A 147 -10.38 -0.27 -12.23
N HIS A 148 -9.21 0.35 -12.42
CA HIS A 148 -8.41 0.15 -13.63
C HIS A 148 -7.74 -1.23 -13.67
N LEU A 149 -7.24 -1.73 -12.54
CA LEU A 149 -6.69 -3.10 -12.47
C LEU A 149 -7.76 -4.14 -12.84
N GLN A 150 -8.97 -4.02 -12.29
CA GLN A 150 -10.09 -4.91 -12.62
C GLN A 150 -10.45 -4.88 -14.11
N ARG A 151 -10.44 -3.69 -14.74
CA ARG A 151 -10.81 -3.57 -16.16
C ARG A 151 -9.74 -4.03 -17.13
N VAL A 152 -8.49 -3.68 -16.85
CA VAL A 152 -7.36 -4.01 -17.75
C VAL A 152 -6.99 -5.48 -17.62
N ILE A 153 -7.03 -6.03 -16.41
CA ILE A 153 -6.60 -7.40 -16.15
C ILE A 153 -7.79 -8.38 -16.20
N GLY A 154 -9.01 -7.93 -15.92
CA GLY A 154 -10.21 -8.76 -15.88
C GLY A 154 -10.13 -9.84 -14.78
N GLU A 155 -10.83 -10.95 -14.99
CA GLU A 155 -10.72 -12.15 -14.15
C GLU A 155 -9.47 -12.99 -14.44
N THR A 156 -8.66 -12.54 -15.41
CA THR A 156 -7.43 -13.23 -15.82
C THR A 156 -6.56 -13.39 -14.58
N THR A 157 -6.18 -14.63 -14.29
CA THR A 157 -5.90 -15.17 -12.94
C THR A 157 -4.63 -14.62 -12.25
N HIS A 158 -4.08 -13.50 -12.73
CA HIS A 158 -2.78 -12.96 -12.38
C HIS A 158 -2.83 -11.83 -11.35
N LEU A 159 -3.98 -11.16 -11.18
CA LEU A 159 -4.26 -10.12 -10.17
C LEU A 159 -5.76 -10.09 -9.83
N ARG A 160 -6.21 -10.78 -8.77
CA ARG A 160 -7.57 -10.60 -8.20
C ARG A 160 -7.54 -9.52 -7.13
N VAL A 161 -8.37 -8.49 -7.25
CA VAL A 161 -8.56 -7.44 -6.23
C VAL A 161 -9.76 -7.84 -5.38
N ASP A 162 -9.61 -7.93 -4.06
CA ASP A 162 -10.77 -8.27 -3.20
C ASP A 162 -11.86 -7.18 -3.26
N GLY A 163 -13.08 -7.64 -3.56
CA GLY A 163 -14.28 -6.89 -3.89
C GLY A 163 -15.37 -7.79 -4.53
N ASP A 164 -14.94 -8.89 -5.18
CA ASP A 164 -15.82 -9.90 -5.78
C ASP A 164 -15.79 -11.21 -4.97
N LEU A 165 -16.18 -11.18 -3.70
CA LEU A 165 -16.52 -12.44 -3.04
C LEU A 165 -17.86 -12.89 -3.62
N PRO A 166 -17.97 -14.03 -4.34
CA PRO A 166 -19.27 -14.61 -4.60
C PRO A 166 -19.88 -14.88 -3.23
N ARG A 167 -21.11 -14.40 -3.00
CA ARG A 167 -21.92 -14.85 -1.86
C ARG A 167 -21.81 -16.38 -1.83
N ARG A 168 -21.34 -16.94 -0.70
CA ARG A 168 -21.37 -18.40 -0.46
C ARG A 168 -22.78 -18.88 -0.80
N GLY A 169 -22.90 -19.63 -1.88
CA GLY A 169 -24.20 -19.94 -2.47
C GLY A 169 -24.09 -21.00 -3.56
N ARG A 170 -23.68 -22.21 -3.17
CA ARG A 170 -24.31 -23.51 -3.49
C ARG A 170 -23.38 -24.65 -3.12
N GLY A 171 -23.98 -25.72 -2.60
CA GLY A 171 -23.35 -26.77 -1.80
C GLY A 171 -22.21 -27.51 -2.50
N LEU A 172 -21.23 -27.87 -1.68
CA LEU A 172 -20.31 -28.96 -1.99
C LEU A 172 -21.14 -30.26 -2.01
N PRO A 173 -21.04 -31.10 -3.06
CA PRO A 173 -21.57 -32.45 -2.98
C PRO A 173 -20.77 -33.22 -1.93
N GLU A 174 -21.51 -33.81 -1.01
CA GLU A 174 -21.05 -34.72 0.03
C GLU A 174 -20.27 -35.87 -0.63
N PHE A 175 -18.98 -35.97 -0.31
CA PHE A 175 -18.14 -37.05 -0.80
C PHE A 175 -18.42 -38.29 0.06
N THR A 176 -19.32 -39.15 -0.40
CA THR A 176 -19.53 -40.47 0.20
C THR A 176 -18.29 -41.33 -0.11
N PRO A 177 -17.58 -41.89 0.89
CA PRO A 177 -16.47 -42.79 0.64
C PRO A 177 -16.98 -44.12 0.02
N PRO A 178 -16.21 -44.75 -0.88
CA PRO A 178 -16.62 -45.99 -1.52
C PRO A 178 -16.67 -47.16 -0.51
N ALA A 179 -17.73 -47.95 -0.60
CA ALA A 179 -17.90 -49.19 0.15
C ALA A 179 -16.73 -50.15 -0.12
N GLY A 180 -16.07 -50.61 0.94
CA GLY A 180 -15.08 -51.67 0.87
C GLY A 180 -15.74 -53.00 0.48
N PRO A 181 -15.02 -53.88 -0.25
CA PRO A 181 -15.55 -55.19 -0.60
C PRO A 181 -15.45 -56.12 0.62
N ASP A 182 -16.58 -56.35 1.29
CA ASP A 182 -16.74 -57.51 2.16
C ASP A 182 -17.11 -58.75 1.34
N GLY A 183 -16.35 -59.82 1.56
CA GLY A 183 -16.87 -61.19 1.47
C GLY A 183 -16.25 -62.09 0.40
N ARG A 184 -15.32 -62.97 0.83
CA ARG A 184 -15.55 -64.43 0.99
C ARG A 184 -14.23 -65.21 1.10
N PRO A 185 -14.25 -66.47 1.55
CA PRO A 185 -15.37 -67.27 2.08
C PRO A 185 -15.36 -67.42 3.60
#